data_AF-A0A3M7J4D4-F1
#
_entry.id   AF-A0A3M7J4D4-F1
#
_cell.length_a   1.000
_cell.length_b   1.000
_cell.length_c   1.000
_cell.angle_alpha   90.00
_cell.angle_beta   90.00
_cell.angle_gamma   90.00
#
_symmetry.space_group_name_H-M   'P 1'
#
loop_
_entity.id
_entity.type
_entity.pdbx_description
1 polymer ?
#
loop_
_entity_poly.entity_id
_entity_poly.type
_entity_poly.pdbx_seq_one_letter_code
_entity_poly.pdbx_strand_id
1 'polypeptide(L)'
;MAPTTRRNSALLKKISTLQLKLAPLVPLPSGPPHPDFPKTLMAFHLLTEDQLDSIAHYYHQSTPGPWTHHYPAQMNWDKDFLAKHPEAAAVASPSTTAIRHSRRLSQVEKEFISDLMKTVEDLQKIANPYAGLSDKERIRIKRRKVGKFIGLVGMETPAEEIAGRIQASLEAAIETSREELRRNEEVMLRRKKMA
;
A
#
# COMPACT_ATOMS: atom_id res chain seq x y z
N MET A 1 34.36 5.98 -27.81
CA MET A 1 34.37 7.34 -27.24
C MET A 1 32.99 7.62 -26.67
N ALA A 2 32.87 7.97 -25.39
CA ALA A 2 31.58 8.37 -24.83
C ALA A 2 31.11 9.67 -25.52
N PRO A 3 29.84 9.79 -25.92
CA PRO A 3 29.36 11.01 -26.56
C PRO A 3 29.52 12.15 -25.56
N THR A 4 30.34 13.14 -25.91
CA THR A 4 30.49 14.40 -25.18
C THR A 4 29.13 15.05 -25.09
N THR A 5 28.47 14.87 -23.95
CA THR A 5 27.25 15.57 -23.59
C THR A 5 27.60 17.05 -23.49
N ARG A 6 27.43 17.77 -24.61
CA ARG A 6 27.39 19.24 -24.65
C ARG A 6 26.59 19.71 -23.44
N ARG A 7 27.19 20.59 -22.64
CA ARG A 7 26.68 21.24 -21.42
C ARG A 7 25.15 21.35 -21.40
N ASN A 8 24.47 20.29 -20.95
CA ASN A 8 23.01 20.26 -20.90
C ASN A 8 22.60 20.92 -19.58
N SER A 9 22.11 22.15 -19.66
CA SER A 9 21.74 22.95 -18.49
C SER A 9 20.63 22.30 -17.66
N ALA A 10 19.71 21.55 -18.29
CA ALA A 10 18.67 20.81 -17.59
C ALA A 10 19.25 19.63 -16.79
N LEU A 11 20.18 18.87 -17.39
CA LEU A 11 20.88 17.79 -16.69
C LEU A 11 21.70 18.34 -15.50
N LEU A 12 22.42 19.43 -15.69
CA LEU A 12 23.20 20.08 -14.62
C LEU A 12 22.30 20.53 -13.47
N LYS A 13 21.18 21.21 -13.76
CA LYS A 13 20.19 21.59 -12.74
C LYS A 13 19.68 20.37 -11.97
N LYS A 14 19.38 19.27 -12.68
CA LYS A 14 18.91 18.04 -12.03
C LYS A 14 19.99 17.41 -11.15
N ILE A 15 21.24 17.39 -11.59
CA ILE A 15 22.38 16.91 -10.78
C ILE A 15 22.53 17.78 -9.52
N SER A 16 22.47 19.11 -9.64
CA SER A 16 22.50 20.01 -8.49
C SER A 16 21.38 19.70 -7.48
N THR A 17 20.15 19.44 -7.96
CA THR A 17 19.04 19.02 -7.10
C THR A 17 19.34 17.69 -6.40
N LEU A 18 19.85 16.69 -7.13
CA LEU A 18 20.17 15.37 -6.57
C LEU A 18 21.31 15.42 -5.54
N GLN A 19 22.18 16.42 -5.62
CA GLN A 19 23.29 16.65 -4.68
C GLN A 19 22.86 17.38 -3.39
N LEU A 20 21.62 17.88 -3.29
CA LEU A 20 21.12 18.53 -2.08
C LEU A 20 21.25 17.58 -0.88
N LYS A 21 21.86 18.09 0.21
CA LYS A 21 22.05 17.35 1.46
C LYS A 21 20.76 17.33 2.26
N LEU A 22 20.45 16.19 2.86
CA LEU A 22 19.30 16.02 3.74
C LEU A 22 19.78 16.00 5.20
N ALA A 23 19.02 16.66 6.07
CA ALA A 23 19.27 16.63 7.50
C ALA A 23 18.72 15.31 8.09
N PRO A 24 19.48 14.60 8.94
CA PRO A 24 19.01 13.37 9.54
C PRO A 24 17.92 13.61 10.58
N LEU A 25 16.88 12.78 10.54
CA LEU A 25 15.88 12.72 11.61
C LEU A 25 16.43 11.90 12.78
N VAL A 26 16.09 12.31 14.00
CA VAL A 26 16.50 11.62 15.24
C VAL A 26 15.32 10.79 15.75
N PRO A 27 15.52 9.53 16.18
CA PRO A 27 14.45 8.72 16.76
C PRO A 27 14.07 9.20 18.17
N LEU A 28 12.84 8.91 18.59
CA LEU A 28 12.35 9.18 19.93
C LEU A 28 12.47 7.92 20.81
N PRO A 29 12.73 8.04 22.12
CA PRO A 29 12.94 9.29 22.85
C PRO A 29 14.35 9.89 22.65
N SER A 30 15.34 9.07 22.28
CA SER A 30 16.70 9.50 21.95
C SER A 30 17.44 8.40 21.18
N GLY A 31 18.38 8.76 20.30
CA GLY A 31 19.26 7.80 19.63
C GLY A 31 20.00 8.43 18.45
N PRO A 32 20.96 7.71 17.83
CA PRO A 32 21.53 8.15 16.56
C PRO A 32 20.48 8.09 15.44
N PRO A 33 20.64 8.84 14.35
CA PRO A 33 19.85 8.62 13.14
C PRO A 33 20.01 7.20 12.60
N HIS A 34 18.99 6.70 11.90
CA HIS A 34 19.07 5.38 11.23
C HIS A 34 20.34 5.28 10.35
N PRO A 35 21.06 4.14 10.35
CA PRO A 35 22.32 3.98 9.61
C PRO A 35 22.18 4.26 8.11
N ASP A 36 21.10 3.79 7.49
CA ASP A 36 20.78 4.05 6.08
C ASP A 36 20.01 5.36 5.83
N PHE A 37 19.95 6.28 6.80
CA PHE A 37 19.27 7.56 6.56
C PHE A 37 19.95 8.30 5.39
N PRO A 38 19.19 8.72 4.36
CA PRO A 38 19.77 9.27 3.14
C PRO A 38 20.45 10.60 3.42
N LYS A 39 21.72 10.72 3.03
CA LYS A 39 22.51 11.96 3.22
C LYS A 39 22.24 13.00 2.13
N THR A 40 21.71 12.58 0.98
CA THR A 40 21.38 13.44 -0.17
C THR A 40 20.09 12.98 -0.84
N LEU A 41 19.48 13.85 -1.67
CA LEU A 41 18.33 13.47 -2.49
C LEU A 41 18.65 12.31 -3.45
N MET A 42 19.86 12.24 -4.00
CA MET A 42 20.30 11.09 -4.80
C MET A 42 20.24 9.80 -3.97
N ALA A 43 20.84 9.80 -2.78
CA ALA A 43 20.86 8.63 -1.92
C ALA A 43 19.44 8.18 -1.54
N PHE A 44 18.53 9.13 -1.27
CA PHE A 44 17.11 8.85 -1.03
C PHE A 44 16.44 8.12 -2.21
N HIS A 45 16.68 8.57 -3.44
CA HIS A 45 16.11 7.92 -4.62
C HIS A 45 16.68 6.52 -4.91
N LEU A 46 17.83 6.20 -4.34
CA LEU A 46 18.49 4.90 -4.48
C LEU A 46 18.18 3.92 -3.34
N LEU A 47 17.40 4.33 -2.33
CA LEU A 47 16.99 3.43 -1.25
C LEU A 47 16.25 2.21 -1.81
N THR A 48 16.70 1.04 -1.37
CA THR A 48 16.08 -0.26 -1.63
C THR A 48 14.83 -0.45 -0.81
N GLU A 49 14.01 -1.44 -1.17
CA GLU A 49 12.82 -1.78 -0.41
C GLU A 49 13.12 -2.09 1.06
N ASP A 50 14.10 -2.96 1.31
CA ASP A 50 14.46 -3.38 2.68
C ASP A 50 14.95 -2.20 3.53
N GLN A 51 15.67 -1.25 2.92
CA GLN A 51 16.09 -0.03 3.61
C GLN A 51 14.91 0.88 3.95
N LEU A 52 13.91 0.99 3.07
CA LEU A 52 12.70 1.76 3.36
C LEU A 52 11.91 1.13 4.51
N ASP A 53 11.82 -0.20 4.54
CA ASP A 53 11.13 -0.97 5.58
C ASP A 53 11.85 -0.85 6.93
N SER A 54 13.19 -0.93 6.93
CA SER A 54 14.03 -0.72 8.11
C SER A 54 13.87 0.70 8.68
N ILE A 55 13.87 1.72 7.82
CA ILE A 55 13.62 3.12 8.23
C ILE A 55 12.22 3.24 8.85
N ALA A 56 11.18 2.69 8.23
CA ALA A 56 9.81 2.76 8.74
C ALA A 56 9.68 2.08 10.12
N HIS A 57 10.37 0.95 10.32
CA HIS A 57 10.38 0.25 11.60
C HIS A 57 11.12 1.07 12.68
N TYR A 58 12.29 1.60 12.36
CA TYR A 58 13.12 2.36 13.30
C TYR A 58 12.44 3.60 13.88
N TYR A 59 11.60 4.28 13.09
CA TYR A 59 10.84 5.46 13.54
C TYR A 59 9.41 5.11 14.02
N HIS A 60 9.17 3.87 14.46
CA HIS A 60 7.89 3.41 14.99
C HIS A 60 6.70 3.61 14.03
N GLN A 61 6.95 3.63 12.72
CA GLN A 61 5.91 3.88 11.72
C GLN A 61 5.30 2.58 11.20
N SER A 62 6.09 1.51 11.02
CA SER A 62 5.60 0.20 10.55
C SER A 62 5.12 -0.72 11.67
N THR A 63 5.60 -0.51 12.89
CA THR A 63 5.15 -1.21 14.10
C THR A 63 4.82 -0.14 15.12
N PRO A 64 3.55 0.33 15.14
CA PRO A 64 3.17 1.44 16.00
C PRO A 64 3.48 1.17 17.47
N GLY A 65 3.94 2.20 18.16
CA GLY A 65 4.28 2.17 19.58
C GLY A 65 4.00 3.53 20.23
N PRO A 66 4.48 3.75 21.47
CA PRO A 66 4.17 4.97 22.23
C PRO A 66 4.59 6.26 21.50
N TRP A 67 5.65 6.19 20.69
CA TRP A 67 6.26 7.34 20.02
C TRP A 67 5.72 7.61 18.62
N THR A 68 4.88 6.75 18.05
CA THR A 68 4.41 6.86 16.65
C THR A 68 3.77 8.20 16.34
N HIS A 69 3.00 8.73 17.29
CA HIS A 69 2.27 10.00 17.16
C HIS A 69 3.09 11.23 17.60
N HIS A 70 4.32 11.04 18.08
CA HIS A 70 5.18 12.12 18.57
C HIS A 70 6.15 12.65 17.49
N TYR A 71 6.22 11.98 16.34
CA TYR A 71 6.96 12.49 15.19
C TYR A 71 6.18 13.59 14.45
N PRO A 72 6.85 14.55 13.78
CA PRO A 72 6.19 15.68 13.11
C PRO A 72 5.18 15.29 12.03
N ALA A 73 5.35 14.12 11.43
CA ALA A 73 4.46 13.58 10.41
C ALA A 73 4.28 12.07 10.62
N GLN A 74 3.14 11.54 10.18
CA GLN A 74 2.87 10.11 10.16
C GLN A 74 3.04 9.54 8.76
N MET A 75 3.59 8.34 8.69
CA MET A 75 3.88 7.65 7.44
C MET A 75 2.69 6.83 6.90
N ASN A 76 1.71 6.52 7.76
CA ASN A 76 0.59 5.62 7.46
C ASN A 76 1.10 4.32 6.80
N TRP A 77 2.04 3.66 7.46
CA TRP A 77 2.72 2.49 6.94
C TRP A 77 1.91 1.24 7.25
N ASP A 78 1.28 0.69 6.22
CA ASP A 78 0.51 -0.53 6.36
C ASP A 78 1.38 -1.74 6.03
N LYS A 79 1.82 -2.46 7.06
CA LYS A 79 2.82 -3.53 6.91
C LYS A 79 2.28 -4.70 6.12
N ASP A 80 1.03 -5.07 6.34
CA ASP A 80 0.43 -6.24 5.71
C ASP A 80 0.19 -5.99 4.22
N PHE A 81 -0.17 -4.76 3.85
CA PHE A 81 -0.38 -4.39 2.44
C PHE A 81 0.89 -4.03 1.67
N LEU A 82 1.91 -3.51 2.36
CA LEU A 82 3.19 -3.16 1.74
C LEU A 82 4.21 -4.30 1.84
N ALA A 83 3.81 -5.47 2.33
CA ALA A 83 4.68 -6.64 2.38
C ALA A 83 5.06 -7.06 0.96
N LYS A 84 6.28 -7.58 0.82
CA LYS A 84 6.72 -8.24 -0.40
C LYS A 84 6.01 -9.59 -0.48
N HIS A 85 4.92 -9.67 -1.23
CA HIS A 85 4.27 -10.94 -1.48
C HIS A 85 5.14 -11.76 -2.44
N PRO A 86 5.59 -12.97 -2.05
CA PRO A 86 6.40 -13.83 -2.91
C PRO A 86 5.63 -14.38 -4.13
N GLU A 87 4.34 -14.07 -4.25
CA GLU A 87 3.40 -14.64 -5.23
C GLU A 87 3.46 -13.99 -6.63
N ALA A 88 4.06 -12.80 -6.78
CA ALA A 88 4.19 -12.15 -8.09
C ALA A 88 5.17 -12.86 -9.06
N ALA A 89 5.93 -13.86 -8.58
CA ALA A 89 6.79 -14.71 -9.41
C ALA A 89 6.11 -16.01 -9.88
N ALA A 90 4.91 -16.35 -9.39
CA ALA A 90 4.36 -17.71 -9.52
C ALA A 90 2.99 -17.81 -10.22
N VAL A 91 2.39 -16.73 -10.73
CA VAL A 91 1.08 -16.80 -11.41
C VAL A 91 1.18 -16.42 -12.88
N ALA A 92 1.94 -17.22 -13.62
CA ALA A 92 1.63 -17.46 -15.03
C ALA A 92 0.66 -18.66 -15.09
N SER A 93 -0.53 -18.41 -15.63
CA SER A 93 -1.61 -19.36 -15.97
C SER A 93 -2.64 -19.65 -14.87
N PRO A 94 -3.92 -19.32 -15.06
CA PRO A 94 -4.99 -19.96 -14.31
C PRO A 94 -5.09 -21.42 -14.78
N SER A 95 -4.82 -22.36 -13.86
CA SER A 95 -5.12 -23.77 -14.04
C SER A 95 -6.63 -23.97 -14.05
N THR A 96 -7.19 -24.27 -15.21
CA THR A 96 -8.61 -24.62 -15.37
C THR A 96 -8.88 -25.98 -14.72
N THR A 97 -9.32 -26.00 -13.46
CA THR A 97 -9.96 -27.18 -12.89
C THR A 97 -11.38 -27.25 -13.45
N ALA A 98 -11.55 -28.07 -14.49
CA ALA A 98 -12.85 -28.34 -15.11
C ALA A 98 -13.76 -29.11 -14.14
N ILE A 99 -14.69 -28.40 -13.50
CA ILE A 99 -15.87 -29.04 -12.90
C ILE A 99 -16.87 -29.30 -14.02
N ARG A 100 -17.07 -30.58 -14.32
CA ARG A 100 -18.03 -31.10 -15.30
C ARG A 100 -19.45 -30.97 -14.75
N HIS A 101 -20.24 -30.06 -15.29
CA HIS A 101 -21.67 -30.25 -15.57
C HIS A 101 -22.11 -29.21 -16.61
N SER A 102 -22.25 -29.65 -17.87
CA SER A 102 -22.51 -28.79 -19.02
C SER A 102 -24.02 -28.63 -19.26
N ARG A 103 -24.57 -27.47 -18.89
CA ARG A 103 -25.75 -26.92 -19.57
C ARG A 103 -25.24 -25.85 -20.54
N ARG A 104 -25.61 -25.94 -21.82
CA ARG A 104 -25.18 -24.98 -22.83
C ARG A 104 -25.95 -23.68 -22.63
N LEU A 105 -25.29 -22.67 -22.07
CA LEU A 105 -25.85 -21.34 -21.83
C LEU A 105 -26.17 -20.65 -23.17
N SER A 106 -27.33 -20.00 -23.22
CA SER A 106 -27.75 -19.12 -24.32
C SER A 106 -26.85 -17.89 -24.42
N GLN A 107 -26.90 -17.19 -25.56
CA GLN A 107 -26.06 -16.01 -25.80
C GLN A 107 -26.34 -14.89 -24.78
N VAL A 108 -27.62 -14.70 -24.43
CA VAL A 108 -28.07 -13.71 -23.43
C VAL A 108 -27.52 -14.05 -22.04
N GLU A 109 -27.51 -15.32 -21.66
CA GLU A 109 -26.94 -15.76 -20.37
C GLU A 109 -25.42 -15.54 -20.32
N LYS A 110 -24.70 -15.69 -21.44
CA LYS A 110 -23.26 -15.41 -21.49
C LYS A 110 -22.96 -13.92 -21.34
N GLU A 111 -23.74 -13.07 -21.99
CA GLU A 111 -23.61 -11.61 -21.89
C GLU A 111 -23.95 -11.14 -20.47
N PHE A 112 -25.02 -11.66 -19.88
CA PHE A 112 -25.38 -11.39 -18.49
C PHE A 112 -24.29 -11.85 -17.50
N ILE A 113 -23.76 -13.06 -17.66
CA ILE A 113 -22.67 -13.56 -16.80
C ILE A 113 -21.38 -12.74 -17.01
N SER A 114 -21.09 -12.31 -18.24
CA SER A 114 -19.93 -11.45 -18.51
C SER A 114 -20.07 -10.08 -17.84
N ASP A 115 -21.25 -9.49 -17.89
CA ASP A 115 -21.53 -8.19 -17.26
C ASP A 115 -21.60 -8.31 -15.73
N LEU A 116 -22.11 -9.43 -15.22
CA LEU A 116 -22.07 -9.79 -13.81
C LEU A 116 -20.64 -10.00 -13.31
N MET A 117 -19.80 -10.71 -14.07
CA MET A 117 -18.39 -10.88 -13.73
C MET A 117 -17.66 -9.53 -13.75
N LYS A 118 -17.96 -8.67 -14.73
CA LYS A 118 -17.38 -7.33 -14.83
C LYS A 118 -17.79 -6.42 -13.68
N THR A 119 -19.05 -6.46 -13.26
CA THR A 119 -19.54 -5.70 -12.10
C THR A 119 -18.98 -6.24 -10.78
N VAL A 120 -18.86 -7.56 -10.62
CA VAL A 120 -18.19 -8.18 -9.47
C VAL A 120 -16.70 -7.83 -9.45
N GLU A 121 -16.05 -7.77 -10.62
CA GLU A 121 -14.64 -7.40 -10.77
C GLU A 121 -14.43 -5.90 -10.53
N ASP A 122 -15.39 -5.04 -10.92
CA ASP A 122 -15.38 -3.61 -10.61
C ASP A 122 -15.71 -3.32 -9.13
N LEU A 123 -16.53 -4.16 -8.48
CA LEU A 123 -16.72 -4.16 -7.01
C LEU A 123 -15.49 -4.70 -6.27
N GLN A 124 -14.79 -5.69 -6.82
CA GLN A 124 -13.51 -6.19 -6.30
C GLN A 124 -12.36 -5.20 -6.53
N LYS A 125 -12.42 -4.33 -7.54
CA LYS A 125 -11.48 -3.20 -7.73
C LYS A 125 -11.66 -2.08 -6.68
N ILE A 126 -12.71 -2.15 -5.86
CA ILE A 126 -12.89 -1.33 -4.66
C ILE A 126 -12.22 -2.02 -3.44
N ALA A 127 -11.51 -3.13 -3.64
CA ALA A 127 -10.59 -3.68 -2.64
C ALA A 127 -9.32 -2.82 -2.54
N ASN A 128 -8.79 -2.73 -1.32
CA ASN A 128 -7.49 -2.17 -0.91
C ASN A 128 -6.68 -1.50 -2.05
N PRO A 129 -6.39 -0.17 -2.00
CA PRO A 129 -5.70 0.57 -3.07
C PRO A 129 -4.26 0.09 -3.37
N TYR A 130 -3.78 -0.93 -2.64
CA TYR A 130 -2.46 -1.53 -2.79
C TYR A 130 -2.49 -3.03 -3.16
N ALA A 131 -3.65 -3.60 -3.51
CA ALA A 131 -3.74 -4.99 -3.95
C ALA A 131 -3.03 -5.20 -5.31
N GLY A 132 -2.26 -6.28 -5.44
CA GLY A 132 -1.65 -6.69 -6.71
C GLY A 132 -0.54 -5.77 -7.25
N LEU A 133 0.03 -4.91 -6.41
CA LEU A 133 1.08 -3.97 -6.84
C LEU A 133 2.34 -4.70 -7.32
N SER A 134 2.89 -4.22 -8.44
CA SER A 134 4.24 -4.60 -8.84
C SER A 134 5.28 -4.09 -7.83
N ASP A 135 6.45 -4.74 -7.79
CA ASP A 135 7.57 -4.31 -6.95
C ASP A 135 7.92 -2.83 -7.15
N LYS A 136 7.89 -2.37 -8.40
CA LYS A 136 8.18 -0.97 -8.75
C LYS A 136 7.19 0.00 -8.14
N GLU A 137 5.90 -0.34 -8.15
CA GLU A 137 4.84 0.50 -7.60
C GLU A 137 4.88 0.50 -6.07
N ARG A 138 5.08 -0.68 -5.47
CA ARG A 138 5.24 -0.83 -4.02
C ARG A 138 6.42 0.00 -3.49
N ILE A 139 7.59 -0.11 -4.13
CA ILE A 139 8.78 0.69 -3.78
C ILE A 139 8.50 2.19 -3.96
N ARG A 140 7.81 2.59 -5.03
CA ARG A 140 7.44 4.01 -5.25
C ARG A 140 6.55 4.55 -4.13
N ILE A 141 5.57 3.76 -3.68
CA ILE A 141 4.66 4.13 -2.59
C ILE A 141 5.42 4.20 -1.26
N LYS A 142 6.23 3.18 -0.93
CA LYS A 142 7.09 3.16 0.26
C LYS A 142 7.99 4.39 0.31
N ARG A 143 8.68 4.68 -0.81
CA ARG A 143 9.56 5.84 -0.93
C ARG A 143 8.82 7.16 -0.74
N ARG A 144 7.64 7.31 -1.34
CA ARG A 144 6.80 8.51 -1.17
C ARG A 144 6.39 8.69 0.30
N LYS A 145 5.97 7.61 0.97
CA LYS A 145 5.63 7.63 2.40
C LYS A 145 6.84 8.05 3.27
N VAL A 146 8.05 7.52 2.99
CA VAL A 146 9.30 7.98 3.65
C VAL A 146 9.57 9.45 3.34
N GLY A 147 9.49 9.85 2.07
CA GLY A 147 9.73 11.22 1.65
C GLY A 147 8.85 12.23 2.38
N LYS A 148 7.55 11.93 2.50
CA LYS A 148 6.60 12.72 3.28
C LYS A 148 6.99 12.81 4.75
N PHE A 149 7.34 11.66 5.34
CA PHE A 149 7.72 11.56 6.75
C PHE A 149 8.95 12.40 7.09
N ILE A 150 9.94 12.47 6.20
CA ILE A 150 11.17 13.27 6.39
C ILE A 150 11.05 14.71 5.85
N GLY A 151 9.86 15.14 5.42
CA GLY A 151 9.58 16.53 5.03
C GLY A 151 9.95 16.91 3.60
N LEU A 152 10.02 15.97 2.66
CA LEU A 152 10.21 16.29 1.24
C LEU A 152 8.92 16.79 0.59
N VAL A 153 9.03 17.90 -0.15
CA VAL A 153 7.93 18.51 -0.91
C VAL A 153 7.51 17.62 -2.08
N GLY A 154 6.20 17.53 -2.36
CA GLY A 154 5.69 16.75 -3.49
C GLY A 154 5.58 15.25 -3.22
N MET A 155 5.62 14.85 -1.94
CA MET A 155 5.50 13.46 -1.50
C MET A 155 4.14 13.20 -0.81
N GLU A 156 3.15 14.07 -1.05
CA GLU A 156 1.82 13.94 -0.47
C GLU A 156 1.14 12.65 -0.95
N THR A 157 0.27 12.11 -0.09
CA THR A 157 -0.55 10.96 -0.45
C THR A 157 -1.69 11.45 -1.37
N PRO A 158 -1.85 10.90 -2.59
CA PRO A 158 -2.92 11.27 -3.52
C PRO A 158 -4.30 11.13 -2.90
N ALA A 159 -5.23 11.97 -3.33
CA ALA A 159 -6.58 12.04 -2.77
C ALA A 159 -7.35 10.73 -2.98
N GLU A 160 -7.16 10.07 -4.13
CA GLU A 160 -7.81 8.81 -4.48
C GLU A 160 -7.39 7.68 -3.53
N GLU A 161 -6.11 7.66 -3.14
CA GLU A 161 -5.57 6.70 -2.19
C GLU A 161 -6.10 6.95 -0.77
N ILE A 162 -6.29 8.22 -0.39
CA ILE A 162 -6.90 8.58 0.89
C ILE A 162 -8.38 8.15 0.89
N ALA A 163 -9.13 8.47 -0.16
CA ALA A 163 -10.53 8.11 -0.30
C ALA A 163 -10.73 6.60 -0.27
N GLY A 164 -9.92 5.84 -1.02
CA GLY A 164 -9.97 4.38 -1.03
C GLY A 164 -9.70 3.76 0.35
N ARG A 165 -8.78 4.33 1.14
CA ARG A 165 -8.54 3.88 2.53
C ARG A 165 -9.73 4.16 3.45
N ILE A 166 -10.32 5.34 3.35
CA ILE A 166 -11.51 5.71 4.16
C ILE A 166 -12.67 4.78 3.82
N GLN A 167 -12.90 4.53 2.53
CA GLN A 167 -13.95 3.65 2.07
C GLN A 167 -13.77 2.22 2.56
N ALA A 168 -12.57 1.64 2.39
CA ALA A 168 -12.26 0.29 2.87
C ALA A 168 -12.45 0.16 4.39
N SER A 169 -12.04 1.18 5.16
CA SER A 169 -12.25 1.19 6.61
C SER A 169 -13.74 1.26 7.00
N LEU A 170 -14.54 2.01 6.24
CA LEU A 170 -15.98 2.12 6.47
C LEU A 170 -16.70 0.80 6.16
N GLU A 171 -16.34 0.15 5.05
CA GLU A 171 -16.91 -1.14 4.64
C GLU A 171 -16.61 -2.23 5.69
N ALA A 172 -15.37 -2.33 6.17
CA ALA A 172 -14.99 -3.27 7.22
C ALA A 172 -15.76 -3.03 8.53
N ALA A 173 -15.99 -1.76 8.91
CA ALA A 173 -16.77 -1.41 10.10
C ALA A 173 -18.25 -1.79 9.97
N ILE A 174 -18.83 -1.59 8.78
CA ILE A 174 -20.21 -1.99 8.47
C ILE A 174 -20.35 -3.51 8.55
N GLU A 175 -19.39 -4.26 7.99
CA GLU A 175 -19.40 -5.72 8.03
C GLU A 175 -19.31 -6.27 9.45
N THR A 176 -18.39 -5.72 10.25
CA THR A 176 -18.26 -6.05 11.68
C THR A 176 -19.59 -5.81 12.42
N SER A 177 -20.22 -4.65 12.18
CA SER A 177 -21.51 -4.31 12.80
C SER A 177 -22.63 -5.28 12.40
N ARG A 178 -22.65 -5.71 11.13
CA ARG A 178 -23.62 -6.71 10.62
C ARG A 178 -23.39 -8.09 11.25
N GLU A 179 -22.15 -8.49 11.47
CA GLU A 179 -21.80 -9.75 12.14
C GLU A 179 -22.21 -9.74 13.61
N GLU A 180 -21.97 -8.65 14.33
CA GLU A 180 -22.40 -8.49 15.71
C GLU A 180 -23.92 -8.58 15.85
N LEU A 181 -24.66 -7.97 14.93
CA LEU A 181 -26.12 -8.00 14.93
C LEU A 181 -26.64 -9.43 14.71
N ARG A 182 -26.08 -10.16 13.73
CA ARG A 182 -26.38 -11.59 13.51
C ARG A 182 -26.08 -12.44 14.75
N ARG A 183 -24.93 -12.22 15.39
CA ARG A 183 -24.52 -12.94 16.61
C ARG A 183 -25.48 -12.64 17.77
N ASN A 184 -25.90 -11.39 17.94
CA ASN A 184 -26.85 -11.00 18.97
C ASN A 184 -28.23 -11.62 18.74
N GLU A 185 -28.71 -11.65 17.49
CA GLU A 185 -29.96 -12.32 17.11
C GLU A 185 -29.91 -13.82 17.44
N GLU A 186 -28.81 -14.51 17.12
CA GLU A 186 -28.61 -15.92 17.47
C GLU A 186 -28.63 -16.16 18.98
N VAL A 187 -27.98 -15.30 19.77
CA VAL A 187 -27.98 -15.38 21.24
C VAL A 187 -29.39 -15.18 21.79
N MET A 188 -30.15 -14.22 21.25
CA MET A 188 -31.54 -13.96 21.64
C MET A 188 -32.45 -15.14 21.31
N LEU A 189 -32.32 -15.74 20.13
CA LEU A 189 -33.07 -16.93 19.73
C LEU A 189 -32.77 -18.16 20.60
N ARG A 190 -31.49 -18.36 20.97
CA ARG A 190 -31.10 -19.43 21.90
C ARG A 190 -31.69 -19.23 23.30
N ARG A 191 -31.66 -18.00 23.82
CA ARG A 191 -32.30 -17.67 25.11
C ARG A 191 -33.81 -17.94 25.09
N LYS A 192 -34.50 -17.56 24.00
CA LYS A 192 -35.93 -17.80 23.83
C LYS A 192 -36.30 -19.28 23.73
N LYS A 193 -35.40 -20.15 23.22
CA LYS A 193 -35.62 -21.61 23.18
C LYS A 193 -35.45 -22.31 24.54
N MET A 194 -34.77 -21.67 25.50
CA MET A 194 -34.46 -22.24 26.82
C MET A 194 -35.46 -21.77 27.91
N ALA A 195 -36.40 -20.91 27.56
CA ALA A 195 -37.49 -20.43 28.40
C ALA A 195 -38.81 -21.05 27.93
#